data_AF-A0A812YEN7-F1
#
_entry.id   AF-A0A812YEN7-F1
#
_cell.length_a   1.000
_cell.length_b   1.000
_cell.length_c   1.000
_cell.angle_alpha   90.00
_cell.angle_beta   90.00
_cell.angle_gamma   90.00
#
_symmetry.space_group_name_H-M   'P 1'
#
loop_
_entity.id
_entity.type
_entity.pdbx_description
1 polymer ?
#
loop_
_entity_poly.entity_id
_entity_poly.type
_entity_poly.pdbx_seq_one_letter_code
_entity_poly.pdbx_strand_id
1 'polypeptide(L)'
;MRLARVAAAGSDPEAGSTSHQATEKIYLGKLNRIPGQLLRELASGPALQPCRRALEAEGLPWKLSSGAFMFVSPFQHVDAMTTLADEQLHPDNIIFAESLEYLIDEVLGQHGTWMKDRSTIGMDGINPGPTSEVDSACQAEAESQGSDADRRRDAFLLDYVGEWDPCSIVDRTFLC
;
A
#
# COMPACT_ATOMS: atom_id res chain seq x y z
N MET A 1 -35.02 -49.15 -7.76
CA MET A 1 -35.58 -47.89 -7.25
C MET A 1 -34.49 -46.82 -7.32
N ARG A 2 -34.58 -45.90 -8.28
CA ARG A 2 -33.69 -44.74 -8.42
C ARG A 2 -34.33 -43.57 -7.69
N LEU A 3 -33.60 -42.89 -6.82
CA LEU A 3 -33.93 -41.55 -6.35
C LEU A 3 -32.77 -40.62 -6.69
N ALA A 4 -33.09 -39.64 -7.54
CA ALA A 4 -32.28 -38.50 -7.90
C ALA A 4 -32.60 -37.32 -6.96
N ARG A 5 -31.59 -36.50 -6.65
CA ARG A 5 -31.71 -35.11 -6.15
C ARG A 5 -30.31 -34.49 -6.29
N VAL A 6 -29.96 -33.74 -7.33
CA VAL A 6 -30.39 -32.41 -7.80
C VAL A 6 -30.21 -31.30 -6.76
N ALA A 7 -29.12 -30.54 -6.98
CA ALA A 7 -28.90 -29.10 -6.84
C ALA A 7 -29.25 -28.37 -5.53
N ALA A 8 -28.22 -27.77 -4.95
CA ALA A 8 -28.30 -26.47 -4.29
C ALA A 8 -27.06 -25.65 -4.66
N ALA A 9 -27.10 -25.05 -5.85
CA ALA A 9 -26.26 -23.91 -6.20
C ALA A 9 -26.94 -22.66 -5.61
N GLY A 10 -26.50 -22.24 -4.43
CA GLY A 10 -26.81 -20.93 -3.85
C GLY A 10 -25.61 -20.04 -4.07
N SER A 11 -25.56 -19.39 -5.23
CA SER A 11 -24.63 -18.31 -5.52
C SER A 11 -25.25 -17.02 -5.02
N ASP A 12 -24.78 -16.48 -3.90
CA ASP A 12 -24.98 -15.06 -3.56
C ASP A 12 -23.61 -14.40 -3.36
N PRO A 13 -22.96 -13.93 -4.44
CA PRO A 13 -21.86 -12.98 -4.34
C PRO A 13 -22.40 -11.54 -4.45
N GLU A 14 -22.95 -11.02 -3.36
CA GLU A 14 -23.33 -9.59 -3.24
C GLU A 14 -22.71 -9.01 -1.94
N ALA A 15 -21.40 -9.20 -1.78
CA ALA A 15 -20.61 -8.39 -0.85
C ALA A 15 -19.99 -7.26 -1.68
N GLY A 16 -20.59 -6.08 -1.56
CA GLY A 16 -20.38 -4.91 -2.40
C GLY A 16 -18.91 -4.66 -2.77
N SER A 17 -18.65 -4.70 -4.07
CA SER A 17 -17.51 -4.02 -4.68
C SER A 17 -17.69 -2.52 -4.48
N THR A 18 -17.29 -2.00 -3.32
CA THR A 18 -17.12 -0.57 -3.12
C THR A 18 -15.93 -0.13 -3.95
N SER A 19 -16.19 0.16 -5.22
CA SER A 19 -15.36 0.95 -6.12
C SER A 19 -15.28 2.40 -5.61
N HIS A 20 -14.77 2.59 -4.40
CA HIS A 20 -14.25 3.87 -3.96
C HIS A 20 -12.81 3.97 -4.49
N GLN A 21 -12.68 4.17 -5.81
CA GLN A 21 -11.48 4.80 -6.41
C GLN A 21 -11.42 6.31 -6.07
N ALA A 22 -12.04 6.71 -4.96
CA ALA A 22 -11.74 7.99 -4.34
C ALA A 22 -10.31 7.87 -3.81
N THR A 23 -9.47 8.83 -4.17
CA THR A 23 -8.07 8.96 -3.73
C THR A 23 -7.93 8.67 -2.23
N GLU A 24 -7.63 7.42 -1.91
CA GLU A 24 -7.53 6.93 -0.55
C GLU A 24 -6.31 7.57 0.10
N LYS A 25 -6.45 8.00 1.36
CA LYS A 25 -5.34 8.63 2.07
C LYS A 25 -4.28 7.59 2.39
N ILE A 26 -3.03 8.00 2.25
CA ILE A 26 -1.86 7.22 2.62
C ILE A 26 -1.28 7.84 3.87
N TYR A 27 -0.89 7.00 4.82
CA TYR A 27 -0.29 7.41 6.08
C TYR A 27 1.14 6.89 6.20
N LEU A 28 2.03 7.72 6.73
CA LEU A 28 3.35 7.37 7.26
C LEU A 28 3.20 7.22 8.76
N GLY A 29 3.17 5.98 9.22
CA GLY A 29 3.22 5.63 10.63
C GLY A 29 4.65 5.40 11.10
N LYS A 30 5.00 5.95 12.26
CA LYS A 30 6.23 5.62 12.97
C LYS A 30 5.92 4.79 14.19
N LEU A 31 6.53 3.61 14.31
CA LEU A 31 6.34 2.74 15.46
C LEU A 31 7.15 3.19 16.68
N ASN A 32 6.62 2.97 17.88
CA ASN A 32 7.38 3.23 19.11
C ASN A 32 8.52 2.22 19.32
N ARG A 33 8.30 0.96 18.93
CA ARG A 33 9.23 -0.17 19.08
C ARG A 33 9.04 -1.14 17.93
N ILE A 34 10.08 -1.92 17.63
CA ILE A 34 10.03 -2.94 16.58
C ILE A 34 10.54 -4.26 17.15
N PRO A 35 9.69 -5.09 17.78
CA PRO A 35 10.10 -6.44 18.13
C PRO A 35 10.29 -7.28 16.85
N GLY A 36 11.30 -8.16 16.83
CA GLY A 36 11.55 -9.02 15.66
C GLY A 36 10.37 -9.93 15.30
N GLN A 37 9.51 -10.27 16.27
CA GLN A 37 8.27 -11.00 16.04
C GLN A 37 7.26 -10.18 15.24
N LEU A 38 7.11 -8.88 15.53
CA LEU A 38 6.24 -7.98 14.77
C LEU A 38 6.71 -7.86 13.31
N LEU A 39 8.02 -7.75 13.09
CA LEU A 39 8.57 -7.73 11.72
C LEU A 39 8.22 -8.99 10.93
N ARG A 40 8.27 -10.16 11.60
CA ARG A 40 7.88 -11.43 10.99
C ARG A 40 6.39 -11.45 10.68
N GLU A 41 5.55 -10.93 11.57
CA GLU A 41 4.11 -10.85 11.36
C GLU A 41 3.74 -9.87 10.23
N LEU A 42 4.41 -8.71 10.15
CA LEU A 42 4.22 -7.77 9.04
C LEU A 42 4.69 -8.36 7.69
N ALA A 43 5.75 -9.17 7.71
CA ALA A 43 6.30 -9.79 6.49
C ALA A 43 5.54 -11.05 6.04
N SER A 44 5.07 -11.88 6.97
CA SER A 44 4.54 -13.22 6.69
C SER A 44 3.14 -13.49 7.26
N GLY A 45 2.62 -12.58 8.08
CA GLY A 45 1.32 -12.72 8.76
C GLY A 45 0.14 -12.66 7.79
N PRO A 46 -0.98 -13.33 8.13
CA PRO A 46 -2.12 -13.49 7.25
C PRO A 46 -2.91 -12.20 7.00
N ALA A 47 -2.91 -11.26 7.95
CA ALA A 47 -3.70 -10.02 7.88
C ALA A 47 -3.37 -9.18 6.63
N LEU A 48 -2.08 -8.98 6.36
CA LEU A 48 -1.60 -8.17 5.24
C LEU A 48 -1.25 -9.01 3.99
N GLN A 49 -1.49 -10.32 4.03
CA GLN A 49 -1.22 -11.24 2.93
C GLN A 49 -1.97 -10.87 1.63
N PRO A 50 -3.22 -10.38 1.66
CA PRO A 50 -3.90 -9.91 0.44
C PRO A 50 -3.19 -8.72 -0.20
N CYS A 51 -2.78 -7.73 0.60
CA CYS A 51 -2.07 -6.54 0.12
C CYS A 51 -0.71 -6.89 -0.49
N ARG A 52 0.09 -7.73 0.18
CA ARG A 52 1.39 -8.18 -0.35
C ARG A 52 1.23 -8.90 -1.69
N ARG A 53 0.25 -9.80 -1.83
CA ARG A 53 -0.02 -10.48 -3.10
C ARG A 53 -0.45 -9.51 -4.21
N ALA A 54 -1.24 -8.50 -3.90
CA ALA A 54 -1.66 -7.50 -4.88
C ALA A 54 -0.46 -6.69 -5.40
N LEU A 55 0.45 -6.29 -4.50
CA LEU A 55 1.69 -5.60 -4.87
C LEU A 55 2.65 -6.49 -5.66
N GLU A 56 2.85 -7.74 -5.21
CA GLU A 56 3.71 -8.71 -5.87
C GLU A 56 3.21 -9.09 -7.27
N ALA A 57 1.88 -9.16 -7.47
CA ALA A 57 1.28 -9.42 -8.78
C ALA A 57 1.61 -8.33 -9.81
N GLU A 58 1.83 -7.11 -9.35
CA GLU A 58 2.22 -5.94 -10.16
C GLU A 58 3.75 -5.73 -10.17
N GLY A 59 4.53 -6.63 -9.54
CA GLY A 59 5.98 -6.52 -9.43
C GLY A 59 6.46 -5.38 -8.52
N LEU A 60 5.60 -4.87 -7.64
CA LEU A 60 5.90 -3.75 -6.75
C LEU A 60 6.41 -4.23 -5.39
N PRO A 61 7.51 -3.67 -4.86
CA PRO A 61 8.07 -4.09 -3.58
C PRO A 61 7.23 -3.53 -2.42
N TRP A 62 6.73 -4.41 -1.55
CA TRP A 62 6.11 -4.04 -0.27
C TRP A 62 7.14 -3.74 0.82
N LYS A 63 8.43 -4.01 0.57
CA LYS A 63 9.54 -3.72 1.50
C LYS A 63 10.58 -2.85 0.83
N LEU A 64 10.90 -1.73 1.46
CA LEU A 64 11.85 -0.76 0.94
C LEU A 64 13.28 -1.09 1.37
N SER A 65 14.26 -0.59 0.61
CA SER A 65 15.70 -0.76 0.90
C SER A 65 16.12 -0.21 2.26
N SER A 66 15.39 0.78 2.76
CA SER A 66 15.51 1.34 4.10
C SER A 66 15.09 0.40 5.23
N GLY A 67 14.42 -0.71 4.90
CA GLY A 67 13.80 -1.63 5.85
C GLY A 67 12.37 -1.27 6.24
N ALA A 68 11.85 -0.13 5.76
CA ALA A 68 10.45 0.27 5.95
C ALA A 68 9.49 -0.64 5.18
N PHE A 69 8.26 -0.76 5.68
CA PHE A 69 7.20 -1.55 5.04
C PHE A 69 6.19 -0.64 4.34
N MET A 70 5.69 -1.07 3.20
CA MET A 70 4.72 -0.37 2.38
C MET A 70 3.54 -1.27 2.04
N PHE A 71 2.38 -0.95 2.61
CA PHE A 71 1.12 -1.64 2.45
C PHE A 71 0.08 -0.70 1.85
N VAL A 72 0.16 -0.51 0.54
CA VAL A 72 -0.75 0.36 -0.21
C VAL A 72 -1.30 -0.39 -1.41
N SER A 73 -2.32 0.17 -2.05
CA SER A 73 -2.79 -0.36 -3.32
C SER A 73 -1.74 -0.15 -4.42
N PRO A 74 -1.62 -1.06 -5.41
CA PRO A 74 -0.61 -0.97 -6.47
C PRO A 74 -0.61 0.35 -7.23
N PHE A 75 -1.80 0.90 -7.51
CA PHE A 75 -1.95 2.17 -8.20
C PHE A 75 -1.38 3.37 -7.43
N GLN A 76 -1.31 3.29 -6.10
CA GLN A 76 -0.79 4.36 -5.24
C GLN A 76 0.70 4.20 -4.91
N HIS A 77 1.26 3.03 -5.17
CA HIS A 77 2.63 2.69 -4.77
C HIS A 77 3.65 3.65 -5.38
N VAL A 78 3.55 3.90 -6.68
CA VAL A 78 4.47 4.79 -7.42
C VAL A 78 4.39 6.22 -6.89
N ASP A 79 3.18 6.69 -6.60
CA ASP A 79 2.92 8.04 -6.10
C ASP A 79 3.43 8.21 -4.66
N ALA A 80 3.18 7.22 -3.80
CA ALA A 80 3.70 7.17 -2.45
C ALA A 80 5.23 7.15 -2.45
N MET A 81 5.84 6.32 -3.31
CA MET A 81 7.29 6.22 -3.42
C MET A 81 7.93 7.52 -3.92
N THR A 82 7.28 8.21 -4.87
CA THR A 82 7.74 9.51 -5.37
C THR A 82 7.69 10.57 -4.28
N THR A 83 6.61 10.59 -3.49
CA THR A 83 6.44 11.56 -2.39
C THR A 83 7.43 11.30 -1.25
N LEU A 84 7.81 10.04 -1.06
CA LEU A 84 8.76 9.61 -0.02
C LEU A 84 10.22 9.68 -0.45
N ALA A 85 10.52 10.06 -1.70
CA ALA A 85 11.90 10.08 -2.21
C ALA A 85 12.81 11.04 -1.42
N ASP A 86 12.24 12.11 -0.87
CA ASP A 86 12.97 13.12 -0.08
C ASP A 86 13.01 12.79 1.42
N GLU A 87 12.24 11.80 1.87
CA GLU A 87 12.13 11.43 3.29
C GLU A 87 13.14 10.34 3.67
N GLN A 88 13.79 10.52 4.83
CA GLN A 88 14.64 9.47 5.39
C GLN A 88 13.78 8.40 6.06
N LEU A 89 13.45 7.38 5.27
CA LEU A 89 12.75 6.22 5.76
C LEU A 89 13.66 5.36 6.65
N HIS A 90 13.11 4.93 7.77
CA HIS A 90 13.76 4.04 8.72
C HIS A 90 12.95 2.75 8.89
N PRO A 91 13.54 1.67 9.43
CA PRO A 91 12.82 0.41 9.65
C PRO A 91 11.61 0.51 10.59
N ASP A 92 11.52 1.55 11.42
CA ASP A 92 10.38 1.85 12.29
C ASP A 92 9.20 2.51 11.57
N ASN A 93 9.39 2.88 10.29
CA ASN A 93 8.36 3.49 9.48
C ASN A 93 7.54 2.43 8.73
N ILE A 94 6.23 2.63 8.73
CA ILE A 94 5.25 1.83 7.99
C ILE A 94 4.40 2.79 7.16
N ILE A 95 4.34 2.55 5.87
CA ILE A 95 3.50 3.27 4.92
C ILE A 95 2.28 2.41 4.68
N PHE A 96 1.08 2.98 4.83
CA PHE A 96 -0.14 2.23 4.62
C PHE A 96 -1.31 3.06 4.13
N ALA A 97 -2.25 2.41 3.45
CA ALA A 97 -3.50 3.02 3.02
C ALA A 97 -4.53 3.04 4.17
N GLU A 98 -5.41 4.04 4.20
CA GLU A 98 -6.45 4.24 5.22
C GLU A 98 -7.29 2.98 5.50
N SER A 99 -7.68 2.26 4.46
CA SER A 99 -8.44 1.01 4.52
C SER A 99 -7.66 -0.14 5.16
N LEU A 100 -6.33 -0.09 5.19
CA LEU A 100 -5.48 -1.12 5.78
C LEU A 100 -5.07 -0.78 7.22
N GLU A 101 -5.42 0.42 7.71
CA GLU A 101 -5.07 0.88 9.06
C GLU A 101 -5.55 -0.09 10.14
N TYR A 102 -6.79 -0.58 10.04
CA TYR A 102 -7.36 -1.49 11.05
C TYR A 102 -6.59 -2.82 11.13
N LEU A 103 -6.08 -3.33 10.01
CA LEU A 103 -5.28 -4.56 9.97
C LEU A 103 -3.92 -4.35 10.64
N ILE A 104 -3.33 -3.17 10.44
CA ILE A 104 -2.07 -2.80 11.07
C ILE A 104 -2.27 -2.67 12.58
N ASP A 105 -3.31 -1.96 13.01
CA ASP A 105 -3.63 -1.81 14.43
C ASP A 105 -3.90 -3.15 15.12
N GLU A 106 -4.57 -4.08 14.45
CA GLU A 106 -4.76 -5.45 14.97
C GLU A 106 -3.41 -6.16 15.21
N VAL A 107 -2.51 -6.12 14.23
CA VAL A 107 -1.17 -6.73 14.34
C VAL A 107 -0.34 -6.04 15.42
N LEU A 108 -0.37 -4.70 15.49
CA LEU A 108 0.35 -3.93 16.51
C LEU A 108 -0.15 -4.27 17.93
N GLY A 109 -1.47 -4.36 18.10
CA GLY A 109 -2.11 -4.69 19.37
C GLY A 109 -1.71 -6.07 19.91
N GLN A 110 -1.55 -7.07 19.05
CA GLN A 110 -1.10 -8.42 19.43
C GLN A 110 0.32 -8.44 19.99
N HIS A 111 1.17 -7.52 19.53
CA HIS A 111 2.58 -7.45 19.94
C HIS A 111 2.86 -6.34 20.98
N GLY A 112 1.83 -5.71 21.54
CA GLY A 112 1.97 -4.62 22.52
C GLY A 112 2.73 -3.41 21.96
N THR A 113 2.68 -3.22 20.64
CA THR A 113 3.28 -2.08 19.95
C THR A 113 2.17 -1.10 19.56
N TRP A 114 2.50 0.16 19.38
CA TRP A 114 1.57 1.17 18.91
C TRP A 114 2.27 2.17 18.00
N MET A 115 1.47 2.88 17.22
CA MET A 115 1.93 3.97 16.36
C MET A 115 2.23 5.20 17.22
N LYS A 116 3.50 5.62 17.22
CA LYS A 116 3.97 6.79 17.97
C LYS A 116 3.62 8.09 17.26
N ASP A 117 3.81 8.11 15.95
CA ASP A 117 3.55 9.26 15.10
C ASP A 117 2.84 8.81 13.84
N ARG A 118 1.98 9.65 13.31
CA ARG A 118 1.18 9.37 12.12
C ARG A 118 1.05 10.66 11.31
N SER A 119 1.65 10.66 10.13
CA SER A 119 1.55 11.76 9.17
C SER A 119 0.82 11.29 7.92
N THR A 120 -0.03 12.13 7.33
CA THR A 120 -0.62 11.86 6.02
C THR A 120 0.38 12.14 4.92
N ILE A 121 0.66 11.16 4.08
CA ILE A 121 1.45 11.31 2.86
C ILE A 121 0.46 11.56 1.73
N GLY A 122 0.11 12.82 1.54
CA GLY A 122 -0.90 13.24 0.58
C GLY A 122 -0.26 13.85 -0.65
N MET A 123 -0.65 13.34 -1.81
CA MET A 123 -0.78 14.20 -2.99
C MET A 123 -1.88 15.20 -2.67
N ASP A 124 -1.54 16.39 -2.15
CA ASP A 124 -2.46 17.52 -2.01
C ASP A 124 -2.89 18.02 -3.41
N GLY A 125 -3.64 17.19 -4.11
CA GLY A 125 -4.11 17.41 -5.47
C GLY A 125 -5.58 17.78 -5.45
N ILE A 126 -5.86 19.03 -5.12
CA ILE A 126 -7.12 19.72 -5.40
C ILE A 126 -8.28 19.20 -4.55
N ASN A 127 -8.54 19.88 -3.45
CA ASN A 127 -9.91 20.00 -2.95
C ASN A 127 -10.75 20.50 -4.15
N PRO A 128 -11.66 19.73 -4.76
CA PRO A 128 -12.62 20.31 -5.68
C PRO A 128 -13.51 21.17 -4.79
N GLY A 129 -13.08 22.41 -4.55
CA GLY A 129 -13.88 23.41 -3.88
C GLY A 129 -15.26 23.35 -4.52
N PRO A 130 -16.34 23.46 -3.72
CA PRO A 130 -17.70 23.24 -4.18
C PRO A 130 -17.86 23.97 -5.50
N THR A 131 -18.08 23.21 -6.58
CA THR A 131 -18.22 23.74 -7.92
C THR A 131 -19.40 24.71 -7.87
N SER A 132 -19.08 25.98 -7.69
CA SER A 132 -20.01 27.08 -7.87
C SER A 132 -20.45 26.97 -9.31
N GLU A 133 -21.70 26.58 -9.48
CA GLU A 133 -22.42 26.52 -10.73
C GLU A 133 -22.24 27.87 -11.46
N VAL A 134 -21.37 27.89 -12.47
CA VAL A 134 -21.36 28.94 -13.47
C VAL A 134 -21.70 28.29 -14.80
N ASP A 135 -22.99 28.34 -15.11
CA ASP A 135 -23.53 28.28 -16.46
C ASP A 135 -22.66 29.13 -17.39
N SER A 136 -21.96 28.51 -18.33
CA SER A 136 -21.51 29.22 -19.53
C SER A 136 -21.26 28.25 -20.69
N ALA A 137 -22.00 28.53 -21.75
CA ALA A 137 -22.26 27.72 -22.92
C ALA A 137 -21.04 27.53 -23.85
N CYS A 138 -21.12 26.41 -24.59
CA CYS A 138 -20.78 26.21 -26.00
C CYS A 138 -19.67 27.08 -26.63
N GLN A 139 -18.56 26.47 -27.06
CA GLN A 139 -18.30 26.22 -28.50
C GLN A 139 -16.89 25.70 -28.79
N ALA A 140 -16.88 24.88 -29.85
CA ALA A 140 -15.88 24.77 -30.92
C ALA A 140 -14.61 23.93 -30.69
N GLU A 141 -14.61 22.90 -31.51
CA GLU A 141 -13.57 21.98 -31.93
C GLU A 141 -12.32 22.71 -32.46
N ALA A 142 -11.14 22.25 -32.04
CA ALA A 142 -9.90 22.43 -32.80
C ALA A 142 -8.97 21.26 -32.49
N GLU A 143 -8.76 20.44 -33.52
CA GLU A 143 -7.73 19.41 -33.61
C GLU A 143 -6.35 20.02 -33.34
N SER A 144 -5.47 19.37 -32.57
CA SER A 144 -4.04 19.59 -32.70
C SER A 144 -3.21 18.38 -32.25
N GLN A 145 -2.28 18.04 -33.14
CA GLN A 145 -1.38 16.91 -33.19
C GLN A 145 -0.39 16.79 -32.00
N GLY A 146 -0.24 15.55 -31.54
CA GLY A 146 1.03 14.81 -31.47
C GLY A 146 2.28 15.44 -30.85
N SER A 147 2.68 14.92 -29.69
CA SER A 147 4.09 14.75 -29.27
C SER A 147 4.11 13.68 -28.16
N ASP A 148 4.48 12.42 -28.42
CA ASP A 148 5.85 11.91 -28.53
C ASP A 148 6.81 12.49 -27.47
N ALA A 149 6.67 11.98 -26.25
CA ALA A 149 7.70 12.04 -25.21
C ALA A 149 7.55 10.83 -24.27
N ASP A 150 7.62 9.64 -24.88
CA ASP A 150 7.95 8.40 -24.17
C ASP A 150 9.48 8.24 -24.10
N ARG A 151 9.97 7.54 -23.07
CA ARG A 151 11.38 7.20 -22.72
C ARG A 151 12.02 7.96 -21.57
N ARG A 152 11.54 7.78 -20.33
CA ARG A 152 12.46 7.89 -19.17
C ARG A 152 12.10 7.20 -17.85
N ARG A 153 11.20 6.22 -17.82
CA ARG A 153 10.73 5.62 -16.55
C ARG A 153 11.22 4.22 -16.18
N ASP A 154 12.24 3.67 -16.86
CA ASP A 154 12.68 2.29 -16.62
C ASP A 154 14.10 2.16 -16.03
N ALA A 155 14.39 2.78 -14.89
CA ALA A 155 15.72 2.66 -14.27
C ALA A 155 15.76 2.33 -12.77
N PHE A 156 14.62 2.09 -12.11
CA PHE A 156 14.62 1.92 -10.64
C PHE A 156 14.23 0.51 -10.14
N LEU A 157 14.03 -0.47 -11.02
CA LEU A 157 13.33 -1.72 -10.68
C LEU A 157 14.20 -3.01 -10.74
N LEU A 158 15.53 -2.92 -10.70
CA LEU A 158 16.39 -4.10 -10.97
C LEU A 158 17.32 -4.60 -9.85
N ASP A 159 17.27 -4.08 -8.61
CA ASP A 159 18.20 -4.53 -7.55
C ASP A 159 17.54 -5.27 -6.36
N TYR A 160 16.27 -5.68 -6.46
CA TYR A 160 15.50 -6.13 -5.28
C TYR A 160 15.14 -7.63 -5.23
N VAL A 161 16.00 -8.51 -5.76
CA VAL A 161 15.95 -9.96 -5.47
C VAL A 161 17.11 -10.31 -4.53
N GLY A 162 17.24 -9.54 -3.45
CA GLY A 162 18.13 -9.86 -2.34
C GLY A 162 17.39 -10.78 -1.37
N GLU A 163 17.78 -12.04 -1.35
CA GLU A 163 17.36 -13.08 -0.40
C GLU A 163 17.38 -12.53 1.04
N TRP A 164 16.19 -12.15 1.53
CA TRP A 164 16.01 -11.63 2.87
C TRP A 164 16.04 -12.82 3.83
N ASP A 165 17.19 -13.08 4.45
CA ASP A 165 17.32 -14.06 5.51
C ASP A 165 16.93 -13.43 6.87
N PRO A 166 15.75 -13.77 7.43
CA PRO A 166 15.28 -13.24 8.71
C PRO A 166 16.14 -13.67 9.91
N CYS A 167 17.14 -14.55 9.72
CA CYS A 167 18.02 -15.06 10.78
C CYS A 167 19.36 -14.30 10.90
N SER A 168 19.64 -13.30 10.06
CA SER A 168 20.94 -12.58 10.10
C SER A 168 21.03 -11.46 11.16
N ILE A 169 19.98 -11.24 11.98
CA ILE A 169 20.08 -10.46 13.21
C ILE A 169 20.87 -11.29 14.24
N VAL A 170 22.20 -11.23 14.12
CA VAL A 170 23.10 -11.79 15.11
C VAL A 170 23.01 -10.92 16.36
N ASP A 171 22.51 -11.51 17.45
CA ASP A 171 22.63 -10.98 18.81
C ASP A 171 24.07 -10.51 19.05
N ARG A 172 24.31 -9.20 19.02
CA ARG A 172 25.51 -8.60 19.61
C ARG A 172 25.36 -8.73 21.11
N THR A 173 25.65 -9.93 21.60
CA THR A 173 25.85 -10.21 23.01
C THR A 173 27.05 -9.39 23.47
N PHE A 174 26.78 -8.41 24.33
CA PHE A 174 27.80 -7.67 25.06
C PHE A 174 28.50 -8.66 26.01
N LEU A 175 29.74 -9.03 25.68
CA LEU A 175 30.68 -9.63 26.62
C LEU A 175 31.31 -8.49 27.43
N CYS A 176 30.94 -8.42 28.72
CA CYS A 176 31.71 -7.72 29.76
C CYS A 176 32.79 -8.67 30.31
#